data_AF-A0A257GR14-F1
#
_entry.id   AF-A0A257GR14-F1
#
_cell.length_a   1.000
_cell.length_b   1.000
_cell.length_c   1.000
_cell.angle_alpha   90.00
_cell.angle_beta   90.00
_cell.angle_gamma   90.00
#
_symmetry.space_group_name_H-M   'P 1'
#
loop_
_entity.id
_entity.type
_entity.pdbx_description
1 polymer ?
#
loop_
_entity_poly.entity_id
_entity_poly.type
_entity_poly.pdbx_seq_one_letter_code
_entity_poly.pdbx_strand_id
1 'polypeptide(L)'
;MAASCLGYSKAGALGRIKDAGATKALEGAFASMLRQGGEPVVIQIGNEVANAFPFQSVPDVIFASLAKAWLAVGIDSEGRGTYAMRRLVIAGRTEAQERDIAEVAMLSELARELNVPGFPVSASMGRA
;
A
#
# COMPACT_ATOMS: atom_id res chain seq x y z
N MET A 1 15.49 -4.89 8.82
CA MET A 1 14.99 -5.25 7.47
C MET A 1 13.73 -6.07 7.62
N ALA A 2 12.72 -5.81 6.81
CA ALA A 2 11.50 -6.63 6.81
C ALA A 2 11.83 -8.05 6.30
N ALA A 3 11.43 -9.10 7.04
CA ALA A 3 11.77 -10.48 6.72
C ALA A 3 11.18 -10.94 5.36
N SER A 4 10.06 -10.35 4.94
CA SER A 4 9.46 -10.50 3.61
C SER A 4 8.46 -9.38 3.36
N CYS A 5 8.54 -8.72 2.19
CA CYS A 5 7.52 -7.78 1.72
C CYS A 5 6.62 -8.50 0.71
N LEU A 6 5.33 -8.60 1.03
CA LEU A 6 4.35 -9.41 0.30
C LEU A 6 3.19 -8.52 -0.14
N GLY A 7 2.67 -8.74 -1.34
CA GLY A 7 1.49 -8.04 -1.86
C GLY A 7 0.59 -8.98 -2.64
N TYR A 8 -0.69 -8.64 -2.78
CA TYR A 8 -1.61 -9.41 -3.59
C TYR A 8 -1.44 -9.13 -5.09
N SER A 9 -1.64 -10.16 -5.91
CA SER A 9 -1.77 -10.04 -7.37
C SER A 9 -3.23 -9.80 -7.76
N LYS A 10 -3.48 -9.45 -9.02
CA LYS A 10 -4.85 -9.32 -9.58
C LYS A 10 -5.73 -10.57 -9.40
N ALA A 11 -5.13 -11.76 -9.26
CA ALA A 11 -5.86 -13.01 -9.03
C ALA A 11 -6.12 -13.29 -7.53
N GLY A 12 -5.79 -12.34 -6.64
CA GLY A 12 -5.85 -12.55 -5.19
C GLY A 12 -4.70 -13.43 -4.65
N ALA A 13 -3.76 -13.85 -5.51
CA ALA A 13 -2.63 -14.66 -5.07
C ALA A 13 -1.55 -13.76 -4.45
N LEU A 14 -1.01 -14.22 -3.32
CA LEU A 14 0.05 -13.55 -2.59
C LEU A 14 1.39 -13.69 -3.33
N GLY A 15 2.09 -12.57 -3.56
CA GLY A 15 3.37 -12.53 -4.24
C GLY A 15 4.39 -11.70 -3.48
N ARG A 16 5.66 -12.08 -3.59
CA ARG A 16 6.76 -11.31 -3.03
C ARG A 16 7.05 -10.08 -3.88
N ILE A 17 7.15 -8.92 -3.24
CA ILE A 17 7.69 -7.71 -3.86
C ILE A 17 9.20 -7.91 -4.00
N LYS A 18 9.68 -7.96 -5.25
CA LYS A 18 11.10 -8.20 -5.56
C LYS A 18 11.86 -6.91 -5.89
N ASP A 19 11.13 -5.86 -6.20
CA ASP A 19 11.73 -4.58 -6.56
C ASP A 19 12.32 -3.87 -5.32
N ALA A 20 13.56 -3.40 -5.48
CA ALA A 20 14.29 -2.75 -4.39
C ALA A 20 13.69 -1.38 -4.03
N GLY A 21 13.14 -0.66 -5.00
CA GLY A 21 12.50 0.65 -4.81
C GLY A 21 11.21 0.53 -4.01
N ALA A 22 10.32 -0.38 -4.40
CA ALA A 22 9.08 -0.68 -3.68
C ALA A 22 9.36 -1.18 -2.25
N THR A 23 10.37 -2.03 -2.08
CA THR A 23 10.80 -2.51 -0.76
C THR A 23 11.27 -1.35 0.11
N LYS A 24 12.14 -0.48 -0.40
CA LYS A 24 12.61 0.72 0.32
C LYS A 24 11.47 1.66 0.71
N ALA A 25 10.49 1.85 -0.19
CA ALA A 25 9.35 2.71 0.10
C ALA A 25 8.51 2.16 1.25
N LEU A 26 8.26 0.85 1.28
CA LEU A 26 7.60 0.19 2.41
C LEU A 26 8.41 0.31 3.70
N GLU A 27 9.71 0.00 3.66
CA GLU A 27 10.57 0.11 4.84
C GLU A 27 10.58 1.53 5.41
N GLY A 28 10.67 2.55 4.54
CA GLY A 28 10.60 3.95 4.94
C GLY A 28 9.24 4.33 5.55
N ALA A 29 8.14 3.86 4.97
CA ALA A 29 6.79 4.08 5.48
C ALA A 29 6.62 3.47 6.88
N PHE A 30 6.98 2.19 7.06
CA PHE A 30 6.91 1.51 8.35
C PHE A 30 7.84 2.13 9.39
N ALA A 31 9.05 2.55 9.00
CA ALA A 31 9.94 3.28 9.92
C ALA A 31 9.34 4.63 10.35
N SER A 32 8.62 5.31 9.48
CA SER A 32 7.90 6.54 9.82
C SER A 32 6.75 6.29 10.79
N MET A 33 5.98 5.22 10.56
CA MET A 33 4.88 4.76 11.42
C MET A 33 5.38 4.43 12.83
N LEU A 34 6.47 3.65 12.93
CA LEU A 34 7.07 3.29 14.22
C LEU A 34 7.60 4.51 14.98
N ARG A 35 8.18 5.50 14.28
CA ARG A 35 8.60 6.77 14.91
C ARG A 35 7.44 7.61 15.44
N GLN A 36 6.24 7.41 14.90
CA GLN A 36 5.00 8.09 15.30
C GLN A 36 4.20 7.28 16.32
N GLY A 37 4.83 6.32 17.00
CA GLY A 37 4.17 5.52 18.04
C GLY A 37 3.32 4.37 17.50
N GLY A 38 3.46 4.00 16.23
CA GLY A 38 2.72 2.90 15.61
C GLY A 38 1.39 3.31 14.97
N GLU A 39 1.05 4.60 14.98
CA GLU A 39 -0.12 5.14 14.29
C GLU A 39 -0.02 4.94 12.77
N PRO A 40 -1.13 4.57 12.08
CA PRO A 40 -1.13 4.41 10.63
C PRO A 40 -0.61 5.66 9.90
N VAL A 41 0.18 5.44 8.86
CA VAL A 41 0.81 6.52 8.09
C VAL A 41 0.42 6.41 6.62
N VAL A 42 0.05 7.55 6.04
CA VAL A 42 -0.17 7.70 4.60
C VAL A 42 0.94 8.56 3.99
N ILE A 43 1.57 8.08 2.92
CA ILE A 43 2.56 8.81 2.15
C ILE A 43 2.26 8.77 0.66
N GLN A 44 2.61 9.84 -0.04
CA GLN A 44 2.66 9.82 -1.50
C GLN A 44 3.96 9.13 -1.94
N ILE A 45 3.88 8.24 -2.92
CA ILE A 45 5.03 7.59 -3.54
C ILE A 45 5.11 7.94 -5.02
N GLY A 46 6.31 7.81 -5.60
CA GLY A 46 6.51 7.98 -7.03
C GLY A 46 5.75 6.94 -7.85
N ASN A 47 5.32 7.32 -9.06
CA ASN A 47 4.56 6.45 -9.94
C ASN A 47 5.41 5.26 -10.44
N GLU A 48 6.71 5.45 -10.59
CA GLU A 48 7.70 4.43 -10.89
C GLU A 48 7.79 3.39 -9.77
N VAL A 49 7.82 3.83 -8.50
CA VAL A 49 7.82 2.94 -7.33
C VAL A 49 6.50 2.19 -7.24
N ALA A 50 5.38 2.87 -7.47
CA ALA A 50 4.07 2.25 -7.47
C ALA A 50 3.95 1.11 -8.50
N ASN A 51 4.59 1.24 -9.67
CA ASN A 51 4.57 0.23 -10.75
C ASN A 51 5.23 -1.08 -10.39
N ALA A 52 6.10 -1.07 -9.38
CA ALA A 52 6.73 -2.27 -8.86
C ALA A 52 5.84 -3.07 -7.90
N PHE A 53 4.68 -2.54 -7.48
CA PHE A 53 3.73 -3.27 -6.65
C PHE A 53 2.85 -4.21 -7.51
N PRO A 54 2.61 -5.45 -7.07
CA PRO A 54 1.87 -6.46 -7.84
C PRO A 54 0.37 -6.15 -8.00
N PHE A 55 -0.18 -5.24 -7.20
CA PHE A 55 -1.56 -4.78 -7.29
C PHE A 55 -1.59 -3.35 -7.82
N GLN A 56 -2.00 -3.17 -9.08
CA GLN A 56 -2.35 -1.86 -9.61
C GLN A 56 -3.68 -1.93 -10.32
N SER A 57 -4.70 -1.32 -9.73
CA SER A 57 -5.82 -0.77 -10.49
C SER A 57 -5.30 0.51 -11.13
N VAL A 58 -4.65 0.40 -12.29
CA VAL A 58 -4.29 1.59 -13.07
C VAL A 58 -5.61 2.13 -13.64
N PRO A 59 -6.03 3.37 -13.32
CA PRO A 59 -7.17 3.98 -14.00
C PRO A 59 -6.83 4.10 -15.50
N ASP A 60 -7.86 4.20 -16.35
CA ASP A 60 -7.70 4.30 -17.82
C ASP A 60 -6.55 5.24 -18.22
N VAL A 61 -5.86 4.92 -19.32
CA VAL A 61 -4.62 5.58 -19.78
C VAL A 61 -4.69 7.11 -19.76
N ILE A 62 -5.87 7.68 -20.00
CA ILE A 62 -6.14 9.13 -19.98
C ILE A 62 -5.91 9.75 -18.59
N PHE A 63 -6.22 9.01 -17.53
CA PHE A 63 -6.08 9.46 -16.14
C PHE A 63 -4.74 9.07 -15.51
N ALA A 64 -3.94 8.22 -16.15
CA ALA A 64 -2.69 7.72 -15.59
C ALA A 64 -1.66 8.84 -15.34
N SER A 65 -1.66 9.90 -16.16
CA SER A 65 -0.78 11.07 -15.99
C SER A 65 -1.22 12.01 -14.86
N LEU A 66 -2.50 12.00 -14.50
CA LEU A 66 -3.07 12.82 -13.43
C LEU A 66 -3.14 12.07 -12.09
N ALA A 67 -2.99 10.75 -12.12
CA ALA A 67 -3.08 9.93 -10.93
C ALA A 67 -1.79 10.00 -10.10
N LYS A 68 -1.93 10.33 -8.81
CA LYS A 68 -0.86 10.26 -7.82
C LYS A 68 -0.95 8.94 -7.07
N ALA A 69 0.19 8.29 -6.85
CA ALA A 69 0.24 7.04 -6.09
C ALA A 69 0.41 7.32 -4.60
N TRP A 70 -0.41 6.65 -3.79
CA TRP A 70 -0.44 6.77 -2.34
C TRP A 70 -0.29 5.39 -1.70
N LEU A 71 0.45 5.36 -0.60
CA LEU A 71 0.74 4.18 0.20
C LEU A 71 0.33 4.46 1.65
N ALA A 72 -0.51 3.60 2.20
CA ALA A 72 -0.84 3.58 3.62
C ALA A 72 -0.24 2.35 4.27
N VAL A 73 0.31 2.50 5.47
CA VAL A 73 0.85 1.41 6.29
C VAL A 73 0.24 1.44 7.69
N GLY A 74 0.07 0.27 8.29
CA GLY A 74 -0.47 0.09 9.63
C GLY A 74 -0.03 -1.23 10.24
N ILE A 75 -0.48 -1.48 11.48
CA ILE A 75 -0.29 -2.76 12.18
C ILE A 75 -1.66 -3.42 12.34
N ASP A 76 -1.76 -4.69 11.97
CA ASP A 76 -2.98 -5.48 12.15
C ASP A 76 -3.18 -5.95 13.61
N SER A 77 -4.32 -6.59 13.88
CA SER A 77 -4.65 -7.09 15.22
C SER A 77 -3.71 -8.18 15.75
N GLU A 78 -2.87 -8.78 14.90
CA GLU A 78 -1.87 -9.79 15.27
C GLU A 78 -0.45 -9.19 15.37
N GLY A 79 -0.31 -7.86 15.26
CA GLY A 79 0.98 -7.18 15.38
C GLY A 79 1.82 -7.22 14.10
N ARG A 80 1.25 -7.56 12.95
CA ARG A 80 1.96 -7.59 11.66
C ARG A 80 1.80 -6.27 10.91
N GLY A 81 2.86 -5.88 10.20
CA GLY A 81 2.81 -4.73 9.31
C GLY A 81 1.97 -5.04 8.06
N THR A 82 0.98 -4.20 7.79
CA THR A 82 0.07 -4.28 6.65
C THR A 82 0.11 -2.98 5.86
N TYR A 83 -0.15 -3.02 4.56
CA TYR A 83 -0.20 -1.83 3.73
C TYR A 83 -1.34 -1.89 2.71
N ALA A 84 -1.80 -0.71 2.30
CA ALA A 84 -2.71 -0.51 1.17
C ALA A 84 -2.08 0.50 0.20
N MET A 85 -2.26 0.32 -1.10
CA MET A 85 -1.67 1.19 -2.12
C MET A 85 -2.68 1.47 -3.22
N ARG A 86 -2.82 2.74 -3.61
CA ARG A 86 -3.79 3.15 -4.64
C ARG A 86 -3.29 4.36 -5.42
N ARG A 87 -3.71 4.42 -6.68
CA ARG A 87 -3.59 5.61 -7.53
C ARG A 87 -4.89 6.42 -7.42
N LEU A 88 -4.78 7.69 -7.04
CA LEU A 88 -5.91 8.61 -6.88
C LEU A 88 -5.79 9.78 -7.85
N VAL A 89 -6.89 10.12 -8.51
CA VAL A 89 -7.03 11.34 -9.31
C VAL A 89 -7.86 12.31 -8.49
N ILE A 90 -7.25 13.40 -8.05
CA ILE A 90 -7.93 14.46 -7.30
C ILE A 90 -7.73 15.74 -8.11
N ALA A 91 -8.84 16.35 -8.54
CA ALA A 91 -8.81 17.50 -9.45
C ALA A 91 -9.39 18.75 -8.78
N GLY A 92 -8.84 19.92 -9.13
CA GLY A 92 -9.36 21.22 -8.68
C GLY A 92 -9.24 21.44 -7.17
N ARG A 93 -8.14 20.99 -6.56
CA ARG A 93 -7.84 21.11 -5.13
C ARG A 93 -6.41 21.62 -4.93
N THR A 94 -6.15 22.21 -3.76
CA THR A 94 -4.77 22.54 -3.37
C THR A 94 -4.02 21.27 -2.93
N GLU A 95 -2.69 21.30 -2.91
CA GLU A 95 -1.89 20.15 -2.47
C GLU A 95 -2.25 19.68 -1.06
N ALA A 96 -2.54 20.60 -0.14
CA ALA A 96 -2.98 20.27 1.21
C ALA A 96 -4.33 19.53 1.21
N GLN A 97 -5.30 20.04 0.44
CA GLN A 97 -6.61 19.39 0.31
C GLN A 97 -6.52 18.02 -0.38
N GLU A 98 -5.65 17.88 -1.38
CA GLU A 98 -5.40 16.59 -2.02
C GLU A 98 -4.84 15.58 -1.04
N ARG A 99 -3.90 16.01 -0.19
CA ARG A 99 -3.34 15.17 0.86
C ARG A 99 -4.40 14.73 1.85
N ASP A 100 -5.23 15.65 2.35
CA ASP A 100 -6.29 15.33 3.32
C ASP A 100 -7.29 14.31 2.72
N ILE A 101 -7.70 14.53 1.47
CA ILE A 101 -8.61 13.61 0.76
C ILE A 101 -7.95 12.24 0.56
N ALA A 102 -6.68 12.22 0.14
CA ALA A 102 -5.95 10.99 -0.06
C ALA A 102 -5.76 10.23 1.26
N GLU A 103 -5.46 10.94 2.34
CA GLU A 103 -5.29 10.36 3.67
C GLU A 103 -6.56 9.67 4.14
N VAL A 104 -7.71 10.34 4.08
CA VAL A 104 -9.01 9.75 4.43
C VAL A 104 -9.32 8.51 3.56
N ALA A 105 -9.12 8.62 2.24
CA ALA A 105 -9.39 7.52 1.32
C ALA A 105 -8.47 6.31 1.58
N MET A 106 -7.19 6.57 1.81
CA MET A 106 -6.18 5.53 2.02
C MET A 106 -6.30 4.87 3.39
N LEU A 107 -6.62 5.62 4.45
CA LEU A 107 -6.90 5.05 5.77
C LEU A 107 -8.17 4.21 5.74
N SER A 108 -9.20 4.63 5.01
CA SER A 108 -10.42 3.82 4.82
C SER A 108 -10.12 2.51 4.11
N GLU A 109 -9.23 2.52 3.12
CA GLU A 109 -8.79 1.31 2.42
C GLU A 109 -7.92 0.43 3.33
N LEU A 110 -6.95 1.01 4.02
CA LEU A 110 -6.11 0.29 4.99
C LEU A 110 -6.97 -0.36 6.07
N ALA A 111 -8.00 0.32 6.58
CA ALA A 111 -8.92 -0.25 7.57
C ALA A 111 -9.63 -1.52 7.05
N ARG A 112 -9.91 -1.63 5.74
CA ARG A 112 -10.45 -2.86 5.16
C ARG A 112 -9.44 -3.99 5.21
N GLU A 113 -8.18 -3.70 4.89
CA GLU A 113 -7.08 -4.67 4.92
C GLU A 113 -6.72 -5.09 6.36
N LEU A 114 -6.76 -4.16 7.33
CA LEU A 114 -6.48 -4.43 8.74
C LEU A 114 -7.57 -5.26 9.43
N ASN A 115 -8.81 -5.21 8.93
CA ASN A 115 -9.94 -5.97 9.46
C ASN A 115 -10.00 -7.43 8.95
N VAL A 116 -9.08 -7.83 8.07
CA VAL A 116 -8.92 -9.23 7.68
C VAL A 116 -7.89 -9.87 8.62
N PRO A 117 -8.28 -10.80 9.52
CA PRO A 117 -7.34 -11.51 10.38
C PRO A 117 -6.44 -12.36 9.50
N GLY A 118 -5.14 -12.04 9.47
CA GLY A 118 -4.21 -12.73 8.59
C GLY A 118 -4.11 -12.11 7.22
N PHE A 119 -2.87 -12.00 6.72
CA PHE A 119 -2.60 -12.67 5.44
C PHE A 119 -3.27 -14.06 5.52
N PRO A 120 -4.02 -14.56 4.52
CA PRO A 120 -4.59 -15.89 4.61
C PRO A 120 -3.47 -16.86 4.90
N VAL A 121 -3.44 -17.35 6.14
CA VAL A 121 -2.58 -18.43 6.57
C VAL A 121 -3.20 -19.65 5.92
N SER A 122 -2.67 -20.04 4.76
CA SER A 122 -3.06 -21.19 3.94
C SER A 122 -4.09 -20.91 2.83
N ALA A 123 -3.59 -20.51 1.66
CA ALA A 123 -3.83 -21.36 0.51
C ALA A 123 -2.55 -22.18 0.32
N SER A 124 -2.59 -23.42 0.82
CA SER A 124 -1.67 -24.53 0.54
C SER A 124 -0.47 -24.16 -0.36
N MET A 125 0.74 -24.18 0.22
CA MET A 125 1.88 -24.70 -0.52
C MET A 125 1.52 -26.14 -0.91
N GLY A 126 0.88 -26.29 -2.07
CA GLY A 126 0.83 -27.56 -2.76
C GLY A 126 2.26 -27.95 -3.01
N ARG A 127 2.75 -28.93 -2.23
CA ARG A 127 3.85 -29.77 -2.67
C ARG A 127 3.40 -30.40 -3.98
N ALA A 128 4.03 -30.00 -5.07
CA ALA A 128 4.20 -30.84 -6.25
C ALA A 128 5.70 -31.13 -6.36
#